data_AF-A0A4P6KX90-F1
#
_entry.id   AF-A0A4P6KX90-F1
#
_cell.length_a   1.000
_cell.length_b   1.000
_cell.length_c   1.000
_cell.angle_alpha   90.00
_cell.angle_beta   90.00
_cell.angle_gamma   90.00
#
_symmetry.space_group_name_H-M   'P 1'
#
loop_
_entity.id
_entity.type
_entity.pdbx_description
1 polymer ?
#
loop_
_entity_poly.entity_id
_entity_poly.type
_entity_poly.pdbx_seq_one_letter_code
_entity_poly.pdbx_strand_id
1 'polypeptide(L)' 'MASSWRLVPGQALLHRGWDDAFVLYNDLSGDTHLLSDGAMAMLIALRDGDVTPDELAAPEVAELLATLRQLDLIEPC' A
#
# COMPACT_ATOMS: atom_id res chain seq x y z
N MET A 1 10.82 13.71 -12.09
CA MET A 1 9.40 13.90 -11.70
C MET A 1 9.22 13.09 -10.45
N ALA A 2 8.82 13.72 -9.34
CA ALA A 2 8.60 12.99 -8.09
C ALA A 2 7.38 12.09 -8.27
N SER A 3 7.58 10.78 -8.22
CA SER A 3 6.48 9.81 -8.35
C SER A 3 5.57 9.97 -7.14
N SER A 4 4.38 10.53 -7.36
CA SER A 4 3.37 10.66 -6.32
C SER A 4 2.46 9.44 -6.40
N TRP A 5 2.32 8.71 -5.30
CA TRP A 5 1.45 7.55 -5.18
C TRP A 5 0.35 7.85 -4.17
N ARG A 6 -0.82 7.23 -4.34
CA ARG A 6 -1.93 7.33 -3.39
C ARG A 6 -2.63 5.99 -3.25
N LEU A 7 -3.40 5.83 -2.16
CA LEU A 7 -4.38 4.76 -2.08
C LEU A 7 -5.43 4.93 -3.19
N VAL A 8 -5.88 3.81 -3.74
CA VAL A 8 -7.05 3.82 -4.64
C VAL A 8 -8.25 4.36 -3.85
N PRO A 9 -8.98 5.37 -4.38
CA PRO A 9 -10.13 5.94 -3.69
C PRO A 9 -11.16 4.87 -3.31
N GLY A 10 -11.60 4.90 -2.05
CA GLY A 10 -12.56 3.91 -1.51
C GLY A 10 -11.94 2.78 -0.71
N GLN A 11 -10.61 2.61 -0.74
CA GLN A 11 -9.92 1.67 0.17
C GLN A 11 -10.03 2.15 1.62
N ALA A 12 -10.70 1.37 2.47
CA ALA A 12 -10.77 1.58 3.91
C ALA A 12 -9.56 0.95 4.63
N LEU A 13 -8.83 0.06 3.95
CA LEU A 13 -7.73 -0.75 4.48
C LEU A 13 -8.17 -1.56 5.70
N LEU A 14 -9.34 -2.19 5.65
CA LEU A 14 -9.77 -3.08 6.73
C LEU A 14 -8.82 -4.27 6.82
N HIS A 15 -8.16 -4.43 7.96
CA HIS A 15 -7.15 -5.48 8.14
C HIS A 15 -7.20 -6.09 9.53
N ARG A 16 -6.64 -7.31 9.62
CA ARG A 16 -6.30 -7.95 10.87
C ARG A 16 -4.86 -8.42 10.81
N GLY A 17 -4.07 -8.01 11.81
CA GLY A 17 -2.67 -8.37 11.94
C GLY A 17 -2.42 -9.44 12.99
N TRP A 18 -1.33 -10.18 12.76
CA TRP A 18 -0.58 -10.97 13.73
C TRP A 18 0.90 -10.63 13.53
N ASP A 19 1.77 -11.10 14.43
CA ASP A 19 3.22 -10.85 14.48
C ASP A 19 3.82 -10.16 13.24
N ASP A 20 3.98 -10.89 12.12
CA ASP A 20 4.63 -10.36 10.90
C ASP A 20 3.72 -10.34 9.65
N ALA A 21 2.41 -10.54 9.82
CA ALA A 21 1.50 -10.71 8.70
C ALA A 21 0.12 -10.08 8.93
N PHE A 22 -0.41 -9.51 7.86
CA PHE A 22 -1.71 -8.85 7.84
C PHE A 22 -2.61 -9.48 6.79
N VAL A 23 -3.82 -9.86 7.17
CA VAL A 23 -4.88 -10.13 6.20
C VAL A 23 -5.66 -8.84 6.00
N LEU A 24 -5.64 -8.32 4.78
CA LEU A 24 -6.32 -7.09 4.38
C LEU A 24 -7.46 -7.41 3.42
N TYR A 25 -8.62 -6.80 3.66
CA TYR A 25 -9.76 -6.82 2.75
C TYR A 25 -9.60 -5.69 1.72
N ASN A 26 -9.71 -6.04 0.44
CA ASN A 26 -9.66 -5.11 -0.67
C ASN A 26 -11.08 -4.65 -1.01
N ASP A 27 -11.37 -3.38 -0.78
CA ASP A 27 -12.71 -2.83 -0.99
C ASP A 27 -13.11 -2.78 -2.47
N LEU A 28 -12.15 -2.82 -3.40
CA LEU A 28 -12.43 -2.77 -4.84
C LEU A 28 -12.74 -4.14 -5.44
N SER A 29 -11.92 -5.15 -5.14
CA SER A 29 -12.11 -6.51 -5.67
C SER A 29 -13.06 -7.36 -4.82
N GLY A 30 -13.19 -7.05 -3.52
CA GLY A 30 -13.85 -7.89 -2.54
C GLY A 30 -13.00 -9.06 -2.05
N ASP A 31 -11.74 -9.17 -2.48
CA ASP A 31 -10.82 -10.22 -2.06
C ASP A 31 -10.13 -9.90 -0.73
N THR A 32 -9.56 -10.94 -0.11
CA THR A 32 -8.64 -10.79 1.02
C THR A 32 -7.22 -11.16 0.61
N HIS A 33 -6.26 -10.29 0.91
CA HIS A 33 -4.85 -10.51 0.60
C HIS A 33 -4.02 -10.64 1.87
N LEU A 34 -3.02 -11.53 1.83
CA LEU A 34 -2.00 -11.61 2.87
C LEU A 34 -0.86 -10.64 2.52
N LEU A 35 -0.58 -9.72 3.42
CA LEU A 35 0.46 -8.70 3.31
C LEU A 35 1.52 -8.90 4.38
N SER A 36 2.76 -8.57 4.05
CA SER A 36 3.84 -8.45 5.04
C SER A 36 3.69 -7.16 5.84
N ASP A 37 4.38 -7.10 6.99
CA ASP A 37 4.45 -5.89 7.81
C ASP A 37 4.89 -4.64 7.01
N GLY A 38 5.95 -4.77 6.20
CA GLY A 38 6.43 -3.66 5.37
C GLY A 38 5.40 -3.17 4.33
N ALA A 39 4.61 -4.07 3.76
CA ALA A 39 3.54 -3.71 2.83
C ALA A 39 2.40 -2.98 3.54
N MET A 40 2.01 -3.47 4.72
CA MET A 40 0.99 -2.82 5.53
C MET A 40 1.45 -1.43 6.00
N ALA A 41 2.69 -1.31 6.50
CA ALA A 41 3.28 -0.05 6.93
C ALA A 41 3.31 1.00 5.81
N MET A 42 3.67 0.59 4.58
CA MET A 42 3.64 1.48 3.40
C MET A 42 2.22 1.99 3.10
N LEU A 43 1.20 1.14 3.17
CA LEU A 43 -0.19 1.54 2.96
C LEU A 43 -0.68 2.54 4.02
N ILE A 44 -0.30 2.33 5.29
CA ILE A 44 -0.62 3.24 6.38
C ILE A 44 0.11 4.58 6.22
N ALA A 45 1.41 4.57 5.90
CA ALA A 45 2.17 5.80 5.68
C ALA A 45 1.62 6.62 4.50
N LEU A 46 1.22 5.95 3.39
CA LEU A 46 0.55 6.60 2.26
C LEU A 46 -0.80 7.21 2.64
N ARG A 47 -1.58 6.54 3.49
CA ARG A 47 -2.86 7.06 3.98
C ARG A 47 -2.67 8.32 4.82
N ASP A 48 -1.71 8.27 5.73
CA ASP A 48 -1.51 9.28 6.75
C ASP A 48 -0.65 10.46 6.24
N GLY A 49 -0.04 10.31 5.05
CA GLY A 49 0.81 11.32 4.43
C GLY A 49 2.25 11.34 5.00
N ASP A 50 2.63 10.28 5.71
CA ASP A 50 3.89 10.13 6.44
C ASP A 50 5.02 9.54 5.55
N VAL A 51 4.87 9.61 4.23
CA VAL A 51 5.90 9.21 3.27
C VAL A 51 6.17 10.35 2.29
N THR A 52 7.45 10.64 2.09
CA THR A 52 7.89 11.71 1.21
C THR A 52 7.97 11.24 -0.25
N PRO A 53 7.88 12.15 -1.23
CA PRO A 53 8.03 11.78 -2.63
C PRO A 53 9.42 11.20 -2.98
N ASP A 54 10.47 11.55 -2.23
CA ASP A 54 11.81 11.01 -2.43
C ASP A 54 11.90 9.55 -1.95
N GLU A 55 11.25 9.22 -0.83
CA GLU A 55 11.12 7.83 -0.34
C GLU A 55 10.32 6.96 -1.32
N LEU A 56 9.24 7.50 -1.90
CA LEU A 56 8.45 6.79 -2.92
C LEU A 56 9.18 6.62 -4.27
N ALA A 57 10.20 7.44 -4.54
CA ALA A 57 11.02 7.34 -5.73
C ALA A 57 12.22 6.40 -5.55
N ALA A 58 12.47 5.91 -4.33
CA ALA A 58 13.59 5.05 -4.01
C ALA A 58 13.45 3.68 -4.70
N PRO A 59 14.51 3.16 -5.36
CA PRO A 59 14.45 1.88 -6.07
C PRO A 59 14.12 0.70 -5.15
N GLU A 60 14.45 0.81 -3.86
CA GLU A 60 14.21 -0.22 -2.85
C GLU A 60 12.71 -0.48 -2.60
N VAL A 61 11.85 0.52 -2.80
CA VAL A 61 10.39 0.38 -2.64
C VAL A 61 9.66 0.15 -3.96
N ALA A 62 10.35 0.20 -5.10
CA ALA A 62 9.73 0.12 -6.41
C ALA A 62 8.97 -1.20 -6.65
N GLU A 63 9.56 -2.33 -6.22
CA GLU A 63 8.90 -3.64 -6.32
C GLU A 63 7.68 -3.72 -5.40
N LEU A 64 7.79 -3.20 -4.17
CA LEU A 64 6.68 -3.14 -3.22
C LEU A 64 5.50 -2.33 -3.78
N LEU A 65 5.76 -1.15 -4.33
CA LEU A 65 4.73 -0.30 -4.94
C LEU A 65 4.10 -0.97 -6.17
N ALA A 66 4.89 -1.69 -6.97
CA ALA A 66 4.37 -2.46 -8.09
C ALA A 66 3.44 -3.60 -7.62
N THR A 67 3.79 -4.32 -6.56
CA THR A 67 2.93 -5.35 -5.96
C THR A 67 1.64 -4.75 -5.41
N LEU A 68 1.71 -3.67 -4.62
CA LEU A 68 0.52 -3.02 -4.06
C LEU A 68 -0.41 -2.48 -5.16
N ARG A 69 0.16 -1.99 -6.26
CA ARG A 69 -0.60 -1.58 -7.44
C ARG A 69 -1.27 -2.74 -8.16
N GLN A 70 -0.60 -3.89 -8.30
CA GLN A 70 -1.20 -5.09 -8.90
C GLN A 70 -2.39 -5.63 -8.10
N LEU A 71 -2.45 -5.32 -6.81
CA LEU A 71 -3.57 -5.64 -5.93
C LEU A 71 -4.63 -4.54 -5.91
N ASP A 72 -4.57 -3.52 -6.76
CA ASP A 72 -5.51 -2.39 -6.77
C ASP A 72 -5.64 -1.66 -5.42
N LEU A 73 -4.58 -1.67 -4.59
CA LEU A 73 -4.55 -0.98 -3.31
C LEU A 73 -4.06 0.47 -3.45
N ILE A 74 -3.13 0.70 -4.37
CA ILE A 74 -2.54 2.02 -4.66
C ILE A 74 -2.51 2.30 -6.16
N GLU A 75 -2.45 3.58 -6.51
CA GLU A 75 -2.30 4.06 -7.88
C GLU A 75 -1.36 5.27 -7.95
N PRO A 76 -0.73 5.52 -9.11
CA PRO A 76 -0.02 6.79 -9.35
C PRO A 76 -1.00 7.98 -9.28
N CYS A 77 -0.56 9.10 -8.71
CA CYS A 77 -1.29 10.37 -8.69
C CYS A 77 -1.18 11.13 -10.02
#